data_AF-A0A8J2TN11-F1
#
_entry.id   AF-A0A8J2TN11-F1
#
_cell.length_a   1.000
_cell.length_b   1.000
_cell.length_c   1.000
_cell.angle_alpha   90.00
_cell.angle_beta   90.00
_cell.angle_gamma   90.00
#
_symmetry.space_group_name_H-M   'P 1'
#
loop_
_entity.id
_entity.type
_entity.pdbx_description
1 polymer ?
#
loop_
_entity_poly.entity_id
_entity_poly.type
_entity_poly.pdbx_seq_one_letter_code
_entity_poly.pdbx_strand_id
1 'polypeptide(L)'
;METADRYQGKLVANERSGRVAVAIPTNSTVTDDGSIVRRVNLIRPTTNEKMSIGQFLASTWAEISQASFKQLWQQEVSQTSQFEVDSFYLITGLLLPIWSRLDAQNMKVFRLQTDNGEKLLGRLVQVENIASVYRNLGIGETPKLTADEVFQAVIQRKEVIPLVQGWQLKASSIMGNQRLEITGIHQKAEVMCLKAVGCMTEMINWKLRVFIPVNEQAISVIEKIRNLA
;
A
#
# COMPACT_ATOMS: atom_id res chain seq x y z
N MET A 1 4.31 -3.74 26.48
CA MET A 1 5.11 -4.73 27.24
C MET A 1 4.38 -6.06 27.26
N GLU A 2 3.10 -6.08 27.63
CA GLU A 2 2.24 -7.28 27.50
C GLU A 2 2.33 -8.00 26.14
N THR A 3 2.37 -7.26 25.02
CA THR A 3 2.55 -7.85 23.68
C THR A 3 3.92 -8.50 23.49
N ALA A 4 4.98 -7.96 24.08
CA ALA A 4 6.30 -8.57 24.03
C ALA A 4 6.31 -9.86 24.85
N ASP A 5 5.78 -9.82 26.08
CA ASP A 5 5.77 -10.98 26.97
C ASP A 5 4.91 -12.12 26.42
N ARG A 6 3.74 -11.79 25.87
CA ARG A 6 2.79 -12.77 25.31
C ARG A 6 3.31 -13.49 24.08
N TYR A 7 4.13 -12.82 23.27
CA TYR A 7 4.60 -13.33 21.97
C TYR A 7 6.11 -13.55 21.91
N GLN A 8 6.80 -13.57 23.06
CA GLN A 8 8.27 -13.67 23.14
C GLN A 8 8.97 -12.62 22.26
N GLY A 9 8.40 -11.41 22.24
CA GLY A 9 8.88 -10.28 21.47
C GLY A 9 10.07 -9.59 22.11
N LYS A 10 10.87 -8.93 21.28
CA LYS A 10 12.02 -8.12 21.70
C LYS A 10 11.70 -6.64 21.60
N LEU A 11 12.19 -5.85 22.55
CA LEU A 11 12.12 -4.40 22.50
C LEU A 11 13.33 -3.90 21.71
N VAL A 12 13.09 -3.27 20.56
CA VAL A 12 14.17 -2.87 19.66
C VAL A 12 14.10 -1.40 19.32
N ALA A 13 15.27 -0.80 19.10
CA ALA A 13 15.44 0.53 18.55
C ALA A 13 16.28 0.49 17.28
N ASN A 14 15.91 1.32 16.31
CA ASN A 14 16.68 1.48 15.10
C ASN A 14 17.70 2.60 15.29
N GLU A 15 18.99 2.25 15.34
CA GLU A 15 20.05 3.19 15.67
C GLU A 15 20.17 4.36 14.69
N ARG A 16 19.77 4.15 13.43
CA ARG A 16 19.84 5.16 12.37
C ARG A 16 18.69 6.17 12.44
N SER A 17 17.48 5.69 12.75
CA SER A 17 16.26 6.52 12.72
C SER A 17 15.76 6.94 14.10
N GLY A 18 16.32 6.38 15.18
CA GLY A 18 15.88 6.61 16.55
C GLY A 18 14.50 6.01 16.89
N ARG A 19 13.87 5.33 15.93
CA ARG A 19 12.53 4.73 16.09
C ARG A 19 12.58 3.47 16.94
N VAL A 20 11.48 3.19 17.64
CA VAL A 20 11.35 1.97 18.45
C VAL A 20 10.22 1.07 17.97
N ALA A 21 10.36 -0.23 18.17
CA ALA A 21 9.34 -1.23 17.83
C ALA A 21 9.36 -2.42 18.79
N VAL A 22 8.21 -3.05 18.98
CA VAL A 22 8.13 -4.39 19.56
C VAL A 22 8.26 -5.39 18.41
N ALA A 23 9.37 -6.13 18.38
CA ALA A 23 9.66 -7.13 17.37
C ALA A 23 9.13 -8.50 17.81
N ILE A 24 8.05 -8.99 17.19
CA ILE A 24 7.48 -10.32 17.48
C ILE A 24 7.63 -11.26 16.27
N PRO A 25 7.84 -12.57 16.48
CA PRO A 25 7.70 -13.54 15.41
C PRO A 25 6.31 -13.45 14.76
N THR A 26 6.24 -13.59 13.44
CA THR A 26 4.95 -13.60 12.71
C THR A 26 4.92 -14.70 11.66
N ASN A 27 3.76 -14.89 11.04
CA ASN A 27 3.57 -15.92 10.03
C ASN A 27 4.56 -15.75 8.86
N SER A 28 5.10 -16.87 8.38
CA SER A 28 5.91 -16.88 7.16
C SER A 28 5.05 -16.52 5.94
N THR A 29 5.71 -16.03 4.90
CA THR A 29 5.08 -15.81 3.60
C THR A 29 5.76 -16.67 2.55
N VAL A 30 4.99 -17.15 1.59
CA VAL A 30 5.52 -17.71 0.35
C VAL A 30 5.67 -16.55 -0.63
N THR A 31 6.84 -16.37 -1.21
CA THR A 31 7.08 -15.37 -2.25
C THR A 31 6.60 -15.87 -3.60
N ASP A 32 6.49 -14.96 -4.58
CA ASP A 32 6.06 -15.29 -5.95
C ASP A 32 6.97 -16.34 -6.64
N ASP A 33 8.17 -16.60 -6.11
CA ASP A 33 9.11 -17.63 -6.57
C ASP A 33 8.99 -18.98 -5.82
N GLY A 34 8.00 -19.12 -4.93
CA GLY A 34 7.75 -20.34 -4.17
C GLY A 34 8.64 -20.54 -2.94
N SER A 35 9.58 -19.62 -2.65
CA SER A 35 10.39 -19.73 -1.44
C SER A 35 9.62 -19.30 -0.18
N ILE A 36 9.91 -19.96 0.95
CA ILE A 36 9.29 -19.66 2.25
C ILE A 36 10.18 -18.70 3.02
N VAL A 37 9.65 -17.51 3.32
CA VAL A 37 10.37 -16.46 4.05
C VAL A 37 9.80 -16.32 5.46
N ARG A 38 10.62 -16.58 6.48
CA ARG A 38 10.29 -16.30 7.89
C ARG A 38 10.38 -14.80 8.16
N ARG A 39 9.48 -14.29 9.02
CA ARG A 39 9.29 -12.85 9.23
C ARG A 39 9.18 -12.49 10.70
N VAL A 40 9.50 -11.24 10.98
CA VAL A 40 9.23 -10.53 12.22
C VAL A 40 8.21 -9.42 11.93
N ASN A 41 7.29 -9.19 12.86
CA ASN A 41 6.39 -8.03 12.85
C ASN A 41 6.92 -7.00 13.84
N LEU A 42 7.28 -5.83 13.33
CA LEU A 42 7.68 -4.65 14.07
C LEU A 42 6.42 -3.83 14.37
N ILE A 43 5.94 -3.94 15.61
CA ILE A 43 4.79 -3.20 16.10
C ILE A 43 5.28 -1.84 16.60
N ARG A 44 4.78 -0.78 15.98
CA ARG A 44 5.05 0.62 16.35
C ARG A 44 3.74 1.31 16.78
N PRO A 45 3.78 2.52 17.35
CA PRO A 45 2.57 3.22 17.77
C PRO A 45 1.54 3.41 16.66
N THR A 46 2.01 3.73 15.45
CA THR A 46 1.16 4.07 14.29
C THR A 46 1.13 2.99 13.23
N THR A 47 2.14 2.13 13.17
CA THR A 47 2.34 1.22 12.04
C THR A 47 2.72 -0.17 12.52
N ASN A 48 2.29 -1.19 11.79
CA ASN A 48 2.80 -2.54 11.94
C ASN A 48 3.51 -2.93 10.64
N GLU A 49 4.82 -3.10 10.72
CA GLU A 49 5.63 -3.47 9.56
C GLU A 49 6.14 -4.89 9.70
N LYS A 50 5.91 -5.72 8.68
CA LYS A 50 6.43 -7.09 8.64
C LYS A 50 7.63 -7.15 7.71
N MET A 51 8.79 -7.60 8.21
CA MET A 51 9.99 -7.82 7.40
C MET A 51 10.55 -9.23 7.58
N SER A 52 11.39 -9.68 6.66
CA SER A 52 12.07 -10.97 6.80
C SER A 52 13.07 -10.95 7.96
N ILE A 53 13.34 -12.12 8.54
CA ILE A 53 14.38 -12.24 9.59
C ILE A 53 15.75 -11.83 9.04
N GLY A 54 16.06 -12.16 7.79
CA GLY A 54 17.32 -11.76 7.15
C GLY A 54 17.46 -10.24 7.05
N GLN A 55 16.41 -9.53 6.62
CA GLN A 55 16.39 -8.06 6.61
C GLN A 55 16.54 -7.48 8.01
N PHE A 56 15.86 -8.07 9.00
CA PHE A 56 15.95 -7.62 10.39
C PHE A 56 17.38 -7.75 10.93
N LEU A 57 18.06 -8.88 10.71
CA LEU A 57 19.44 -9.08 11.14
C LEU A 57 20.45 -8.21 10.38
N ALA A 58 20.18 -7.90 9.11
CA ALA A 58 21.01 -7.00 8.30
C ALA A 58 20.73 -5.51 8.56
N SER A 59 19.73 -5.19 9.37
CA SER A 59 19.33 -3.81 9.68
C SER A 59 20.04 -3.28 10.92
N THR A 60 19.77 -2.00 11.23
CA THR A 60 20.25 -1.31 12.43
C THR A 60 19.31 -1.43 13.63
N TRP A 61 18.42 -2.44 13.65
CA TRP A 61 17.56 -2.72 14.79
C TRP A 61 18.34 -3.47 15.87
N ALA A 62 18.53 -2.82 17.03
CA ALA A 62 19.22 -3.39 18.18
C ALA A 62 18.26 -3.54 19.37
N GLU A 63 18.46 -4.57 20.17
CA GLU A 63 17.68 -4.81 21.40
C GLU A 63 18.05 -3.75 22.46
N ILE A 64 17.04 -3.16 23.10
CA ILE A 64 17.22 -2.08 24.08
C ILE A 64 16.51 -2.37 25.40
N SER A 65 16.94 -1.67 26.46
CA SER A 65 16.30 -1.79 27.77
C SER A 65 14.85 -1.32 27.74
N GLN A 66 14.03 -1.92 28.61
CA GLN A 66 12.63 -1.54 28.80
C GLN A 66 12.47 -0.06 29.17
N ALA A 67 13.38 0.51 29.97
CA ALA A 67 13.36 1.91 30.37
C ALA A 67 13.57 2.84 29.16
N SER A 68 14.61 2.57 28.36
CA SER A 68 14.90 3.31 27.13
C SER A 68 13.76 3.20 26.12
N PHE A 69 13.18 2.00 25.98
CA PHE A 69 12.08 1.74 25.07
C PHE A 69 10.85 2.56 25.43
N LYS A 70 10.46 2.56 26.71
CA LYS A 70 9.29 3.31 27.19
C LYS A 70 9.44 4.82 26.92
N GLN A 71 10.62 5.36 27.14
CA GLN A 71 10.90 6.78 26.88
C GLN A 71 10.75 7.13 25.40
N LEU A 72 11.42 6.38 24.52
CA LEU A 72 11.40 6.63 23.08
C LEU A 72 10.00 6.38 22.49
N TRP A 73 9.29 5.35 22.96
CA TRP A 73 7.92 5.06 22.55
C TRP A 73 6.98 6.21 22.91
N GLN A 74 7.08 6.73 24.13
CA GLN A 74 6.25 7.85 24.57
C GLN A 74 6.56 9.12 23.78
N GLN A 75 7.83 9.37 23.46
CA GLN A 75 8.24 10.47 22.60
C GLN A 75 7.61 10.35 21.21
N GLU A 76 7.67 9.19 20.57
CA GLU A 76 7.08 8.96 19.25
C GLU A 76 5.55 9.13 19.27
N VAL A 77 4.87 8.61 20.30
CA VAL A 77 3.42 8.81 20.49
C VAL A 77 3.09 10.29 20.64
N SER A 78 3.88 11.06 21.39
CA SER A 78 3.64 12.49 21.61
C SER A 78 3.82 13.35 20.35
N GLN A 79 4.62 12.88 19.39
CA GLN A 79 4.86 13.55 18.11
C GLN A 79 3.89 13.11 17.01
N THR A 80 3.08 12.08 17.28
CA THR A 80 2.14 11.52 16.32
C THR A 80 0.84 12.33 16.32
N SER A 81 0.34 12.65 15.13
CA SER A 81 -0.98 13.25 14.96
C SER A 81 -2.07 12.35 15.55
N GLN A 82 -3.00 12.95 16.29
CA GLN A 82 -4.12 12.21 16.87
C GLN A 82 -5.03 11.58 15.80
N PHE A 83 -5.06 12.16 14.60
CA PHE A 83 -5.92 11.74 13.50
C PHE A 83 -5.12 11.51 12.23
N GLU A 84 -5.55 10.53 11.45
CA GLU A 84 -5.13 10.29 10.07
C GLU A 84 -6.29 10.71 9.15
N VAL A 85 -5.94 11.33 8.02
CA VAL A 85 -6.92 11.75 7.01
C VAL A 85 -6.87 10.75 5.86
N ASP A 86 -8.00 10.08 5.61
CA ASP A 86 -8.18 9.20 4.46
C ASP A 86 -9.31 9.74 3.57
N SER A 87 -9.18 9.54 2.26
CA SER A 87 -10.15 9.96 1.25
C SER A 87 -10.87 8.75 0.68
N PHE A 88 -12.19 8.88 0.53
CA PHE A 88 -13.06 7.86 -0.07
C PHE A 88 -14.26 8.52 -0.76
N TYR A 89 -14.93 7.79 -1.63
CA TYR A 89 -16.17 8.20 -2.24
C TYR A 89 -17.35 7.56 -1.52
N LEU A 90 -18.45 8.32 -1.40
CA LEU A 90 -19.70 7.84 -0.84
C LEU A 90 -20.82 8.02 -1.86
N ILE A 91 -21.41 6.91 -2.30
CA ILE A 91 -22.59 6.95 -3.19
C ILE A 91 -23.83 7.02 -2.31
N THR A 92 -24.56 8.13 -2.41
CA THR A 92 -25.79 8.40 -1.66
C THR A 92 -27.00 8.37 -2.58
N GLY A 93 -28.21 8.36 -2.01
CA GLY A 93 -29.47 8.31 -2.76
C GLY A 93 -30.01 6.89 -2.98
N LEU A 94 -30.65 6.65 -4.13
CA LEU A 94 -31.28 5.37 -4.45
C LEU A 94 -30.24 4.31 -4.82
N LEU A 95 -29.80 3.53 -3.83
CA LEU A 95 -28.77 2.51 -4.02
C LEU A 95 -29.28 1.18 -4.62
N LEU A 96 -30.49 0.75 -4.26
CA LEU A 96 -31.03 -0.54 -4.72
C LEU A 96 -31.06 -0.70 -6.25
N PRO A 97 -31.46 0.32 -7.05
CA PRO A 97 -31.50 0.20 -8.51
C PRO A 97 -30.13 0.02 -9.17
N ILE A 98 -29.06 0.50 -8.52
CA ILE A 98 -27.70 0.45 -9.07
C ILE A 98 -26.81 -0.58 -8.34
N TRP A 99 -27.38 -1.34 -7.41
CA TRP A 99 -26.62 -2.21 -6.50
C TRP A 99 -25.76 -3.24 -7.24
N SER A 100 -26.29 -3.82 -8.32
CA SER A 100 -25.57 -4.79 -9.17
C SER A 100 -24.46 -4.17 -10.03
N ARG A 101 -24.40 -2.84 -10.13
CA ARG A 101 -23.39 -2.10 -10.91
C ARG A 101 -22.22 -1.63 -10.07
N LEU A 102 -22.31 -1.75 -8.74
CA LEU A 102 -21.24 -1.41 -7.80
C LEU A 102 -20.38 -2.64 -7.54
N ASP A 103 -19.11 -2.43 -7.17
CA ASP A 103 -18.21 -3.53 -6.85
C ASP A 103 -18.74 -4.40 -5.69
N ALA A 104 -18.73 -5.71 -5.92
CA ALA A 104 -19.23 -6.72 -5.00
C ALA A 104 -18.21 -7.09 -3.91
N GLN A 105 -16.92 -6.77 -4.07
CA GLN A 105 -15.90 -7.20 -3.12
C GLN A 105 -16.00 -6.49 -1.76
N ASN A 106 -16.45 -5.24 -1.72
CA ASN A 106 -16.45 -4.45 -0.49
C ASN A 106 -17.81 -3.83 -0.17
N MET A 107 -18.84 -4.62 0.20
CA MET A 107 -20.26 -4.24 0.44
C MET A 107 -20.59 -3.43 1.71
N LYS A 108 -19.77 -2.44 2.07
CA LYS A 108 -19.99 -1.59 3.27
C LYS A 108 -20.90 -0.38 3.00
N VAL A 109 -21.88 -0.18 3.88
CA VAL A 109 -22.73 1.03 3.93
C VAL A 109 -22.31 1.85 5.14
N PHE A 110 -21.99 3.12 4.92
CA PHE A 110 -21.57 4.05 5.96
C PHE A 110 -22.71 4.99 6.29
N ARG A 111 -22.91 5.24 7.57
CA ARG A 111 -23.67 6.38 8.08
C ARG A 111 -22.66 7.32 8.72
N LEU A 112 -22.50 8.50 8.16
CA LEU A 112 -21.55 9.50 8.65
C LEU A 112 -22.23 10.85 8.82
N GLN A 113 -21.62 11.69 9.65
CA GLN A 113 -22.01 13.08 9.85
C GLN A 113 -20.81 13.94 9.48
N THR A 114 -21.01 14.92 8.59
CA THR A 114 -19.97 15.88 8.24
C THR A 114 -19.78 16.90 9.38
N ASP A 115 -18.67 17.62 9.36
CA ASP A 115 -18.41 18.67 10.35
C ASP A 115 -19.49 19.78 10.36
N ASN A 116 -20.18 19.95 9.22
CA ASN A 116 -21.30 20.89 9.06
C ASN A 116 -22.63 20.33 9.59
N GLY A 117 -22.65 19.10 10.13
CA GLY A 117 -23.83 18.44 10.69
C GLY A 117 -24.70 17.67 9.68
N GLU A 118 -24.31 17.63 8.41
CA GLU A 118 -25.04 16.88 7.39
C GLU A 118 -24.88 15.38 7.65
N LYS A 119 -26.01 14.65 7.67
CA LYS A 119 -26.02 13.20 7.87
C LYS A 119 -26.15 12.50 6.52
N LEU A 120 -25.14 11.72 6.17
CA LEU A 120 -25.11 10.97 4.92
C LEU A 120 -25.23 9.48 5.22
N LEU A 121 -26.07 8.79 4.45
CA LEU A 121 -26.12 7.34 4.38
C LEU A 121 -25.80 6.93 2.96
N GLY A 122 -24.78 6.10 2.79
CA GLY A 122 -24.33 5.74 1.46
C GLY A 122 -23.43 4.53 1.42
N ARG A 123 -23.19 4.07 0.19
CA ARG A 123 -22.30 2.97 -0.10
C ARG A 123 -20.87 3.52 -0.21
N LEU A 124 -19.95 2.94 0.58
CA LEU A 124 -18.54 3.27 0.50
C LEU A 124 -17.95 2.74 -0.81
N VAL A 125 -17.26 3.62 -1.54
CA VAL A 125 -16.46 3.25 -2.71
C VAL A 125 -15.05 3.80 -2.50
N GLN A 126 -14.08 2.90 -2.51
CA GLN A 126 -12.68 3.31 -2.44
C GLN A 126 -12.29 4.07 -3.71
N VAL A 127 -11.36 5.00 -3.58
CA VAL A 127 -10.91 5.92 -4.63
C VAL A 127 -10.57 5.17 -5.92
N GLU A 128 -9.90 4.03 -5.79
CA GLU A 128 -9.46 3.15 -6.86
C GLU A 128 -10.60 2.57 -7.71
N ASN A 129 -11.73 2.30 -7.07
CA ASN A 129 -12.90 1.69 -7.70
C ASN A 129 -13.84 2.72 -8.33
N ILE A 130 -13.57 4.02 -8.16
CA ILE A 130 -14.47 5.04 -8.71
C ILE A 130 -14.54 4.96 -10.24
N ALA A 131 -13.42 4.63 -10.88
CA ALA A 131 -13.35 4.53 -12.34
C ALA A 131 -14.22 3.38 -12.89
N SER A 132 -14.24 2.23 -12.21
CA SER A 132 -15.08 1.09 -12.60
C SER A 132 -16.56 1.38 -12.36
N VAL A 133 -16.89 2.03 -11.24
CA VAL A 133 -18.26 2.44 -10.94
C VAL A 133 -18.82 3.37 -12.02
N TYR A 134 -18.09 4.42 -12.39
CA TYR A 134 -18.54 5.35 -13.43
C TYR A 134 -18.78 4.64 -14.77
N ARG A 135 -17.87 3.74 -15.16
CA ARG A 135 -18.02 2.90 -16.35
C ARG A 135 -19.28 2.03 -16.29
N ASN A 136 -19.51 1.35 -15.16
CA ASN A 136 -20.68 0.49 -14.97
C ASN A 136 -22.00 1.27 -14.96
N LEU A 137 -21.94 2.55 -14.56
CA LEU A 137 -23.07 3.47 -14.60
C LEU A 137 -23.25 4.16 -15.96
N GLY A 138 -22.31 3.99 -16.90
CA GLY A 138 -22.35 4.65 -18.21
C GLY A 138 -22.00 6.14 -18.18
N ILE A 139 -21.29 6.59 -17.13
CA ILE A 139 -20.86 7.98 -16.97
C ILE A 139 -19.48 8.14 -17.63
N GLY A 140 -19.39 8.99 -18.66
CA GLY A 140 -18.19 9.13 -19.49
C GLY A 140 -17.01 9.84 -18.81
N GLU A 141 -17.28 10.72 -17.84
CA GLU A 141 -16.24 11.47 -17.14
C GLU A 141 -15.88 10.80 -15.82
N THR A 142 -14.88 9.91 -15.84
CA THR A 142 -14.29 9.37 -14.61
C THR A 142 -13.44 10.43 -13.90
N PRO A 143 -13.55 10.56 -12.55
CA PRO A 143 -12.60 11.33 -11.77
C PRO A 143 -11.19 10.80 -12.04
N LYS A 144 -10.30 11.67 -12.52
CA LYS A 144 -8.91 11.29 -12.74
C LYS A 144 -8.26 11.17 -11.37
N LEU A 145 -7.96 9.94 -10.94
CA LEU A 145 -7.08 9.70 -9.80
C LEU A 145 -5.81 10.53 -9.98
N THR A 146 -5.30 11.12 -8.92
CA THR A 146 -3.96 11.73 -8.95
C THR A 146 -2.90 10.63 -8.97
N ALA A 147 -1.67 10.95 -9.36
CA ALA A 147 -0.59 9.95 -9.34
C ALA A 147 -0.26 9.47 -7.92
N ASP A 148 -0.46 10.33 -6.91
CA ASP A 148 -0.30 9.97 -5.50
C ASP A 148 -1.38 8.99 -5.04
N GLU A 149 -2.65 9.24 -5.35
CA GLU A 149 -3.75 8.30 -5.04
C GLU A 149 -3.50 6.92 -5.67
N VAL A 150 -3.01 6.87 -6.92
CA VAL A 150 -2.62 5.61 -7.57
C VAL A 150 -1.44 4.94 -6.85
N PHE A 151 -0.46 5.70 -6.38
CA PHE A 151 0.66 5.15 -5.62
C PHE A 151 0.18 4.53 -4.30
N GLN A 152 -0.64 5.25 -3.51
CA GLN A 152 -1.14 4.78 -2.22
C GLN A 152 -2.03 3.55 -2.37
N ALA A 153 -2.94 3.56 -3.35
CA ALA A 153 -3.78 2.44 -3.74
C ALA A 153 -2.98 1.13 -3.92
N VAL A 154 -1.91 1.21 -4.70
CA VAL A 154 -1.13 0.03 -5.05
C VAL A 154 -0.23 -0.40 -3.89
N ILE A 155 0.53 0.54 -3.31
CA ILE A 155 1.54 0.18 -2.30
C ILE A 155 0.92 -0.18 -0.96
N GLN A 156 -0.07 0.58 -0.48
CA GLN A 156 -0.65 0.37 0.84
C GLN A 156 -1.79 -0.65 0.78
N ARG A 157 -2.71 -0.51 -0.18
CA ARG A 157 -3.95 -1.30 -0.25
C ARG A 157 -3.82 -2.58 -1.07
N LYS A 158 -2.69 -2.78 -1.78
CA LYS A 158 -2.43 -3.95 -2.65
C LYS A 158 -3.40 -4.11 -3.80
N GLU A 159 -3.97 -3.01 -4.25
CA GLU A 159 -4.90 -3.01 -5.37
C GLU A 159 -4.16 -3.04 -6.72
N VAL A 160 -4.85 -3.54 -7.74
CA VAL A 160 -4.35 -3.58 -9.12
C VAL A 160 -5.05 -2.48 -9.90
N ILE A 161 -4.29 -1.46 -10.30
CA ILE A 161 -4.83 -0.28 -10.98
C ILE A 161 -4.55 -0.38 -12.48
N PRO A 162 -5.58 -0.31 -13.34
CA PRO A 162 -5.36 -0.25 -14.79
C PRO A 162 -4.68 1.08 -15.17
N LEU A 163 -3.71 0.99 -16.09
CA LEU A 163 -3.00 2.10 -16.70
C LEU A 163 -3.39 2.21 -18.20
N VAL A 164 -2.64 3.01 -18.95
CA VAL A 164 -2.79 3.15 -20.41
C VAL A 164 -2.34 1.88 -21.15
N GLN A 165 -2.74 1.75 -22.42
CA GLN A 165 -2.29 0.68 -23.33
C GLN A 165 -2.53 -0.75 -22.80
N GLY A 166 -3.53 -0.94 -21.92
CA GLY A 166 -3.86 -2.24 -21.33
C GLY A 166 -2.92 -2.69 -20.21
N TRP A 167 -1.96 -1.84 -19.81
CA TRP A 167 -1.08 -2.13 -18.69
C TRP A 167 -1.82 -2.06 -17.36
N GLN A 168 -1.25 -2.69 -16.34
CA GLN A 168 -1.76 -2.66 -14.97
C GLN A 168 -0.61 -2.42 -14.01
N LEU A 169 -0.84 -1.61 -12.97
CA LEU A 169 0.08 -1.40 -11.87
C LEU A 169 -0.37 -2.22 -10.67
N LYS A 170 0.52 -3.01 -10.09
CA LYS A 170 0.24 -3.78 -8.87
C LYS A 170 1.43 -3.77 -7.92
N ALA A 171 1.20 -4.11 -6.66
CA ALA A 171 2.28 -4.36 -5.73
C ALA A 171 2.73 -5.82 -5.79
N SER A 172 4.04 -6.03 -5.94
CA SER A 172 4.67 -7.35 -5.90
C SER A 172 5.72 -7.43 -4.80
N SER A 173 5.86 -8.63 -4.22
CA SER A 173 6.85 -8.89 -3.18
C SER A 173 7.98 -9.74 -3.74
N ILE A 174 9.12 -9.12 -4.00
CA ILE A 174 10.31 -9.78 -4.57
C ILE A 174 11.46 -9.66 -3.58
N MET A 175 12.04 -10.80 -3.20
CA MET A 175 13.12 -10.88 -2.20
C MET A 175 12.79 -10.16 -0.88
N GLY A 176 11.54 -10.24 -0.44
CA GLY A 176 11.07 -9.60 0.80
C GLY A 176 10.88 -8.08 0.74
N ASN A 177 11.04 -7.45 -0.44
CA ASN A 177 10.79 -6.04 -0.65
C ASN A 177 9.50 -5.83 -1.44
N GLN A 178 8.71 -4.84 -1.05
CA GLN A 178 7.55 -4.41 -1.84
C GLN A 178 8.00 -3.56 -3.02
N ARG A 179 7.48 -3.89 -4.20
CA ARG A 179 7.78 -3.23 -5.46
C ARG A 179 6.49 -2.91 -6.20
N LEU A 180 6.52 -1.83 -6.98
CA LEU A 180 5.46 -1.46 -7.91
C LEU A 180 5.76 -2.11 -9.26
N GLU A 181 5.00 -3.13 -9.65
CA GLU A 181 5.17 -3.86 -10.90
C GLU A 181 4.15 -3.42 -11.95
N ILE A 182 4.63 -3.23 -13.18
CA ILE A 182 3.78 -3.04 -14.36
C ILE A 182 3.60 -4.40 -15.06
N THR A 183 2.35 -4.82 -15.22
CA THR A 183 1.94 -6.03 -15.93
C THR A 183 1.09 -5.70 -17.17
N GLY A 184 0.82 -6.70 -18.02
CA GLY A 184 0.09 -6.50 -19.28
C GLY A 184 0.97 -6.01 -20.43
N ILE A 185 2.29 -6.12 -20.29
CA ILE A 185 3.26 -5.75 -21.34
C ILE A 185 3.43 -6.93 -22.29
N HIS A 186 3.30 -6.68 -23.59
CA HIS A 186 3.31 -7.72 -24.62
C HIS A 186 4.47 -7.58 -25.61
N GLN A 187 4.97 -6.37 -25.82
CA GLN A 187 5.97 -6.05 -26.84
C GLN A 187 7.24 -5.48 -26.22
N LYS A 188 8.39 -5.76 -26.86
CA LYS A 188 9.69 -5.24 -26.39
C LYS A 188 9.79 -3.72 -26.47
N ALA A 189 9.10 -3.10 -27.43
CA ALA A 189 9.04 -1.64 -27.58
C ALA A 189 8.38 -0.96 -26.38
N GLU A 190 7.32 -1.56 -25.80
CA GLU A 190 6.65 -1.07 -24.60
C GLU A 190 7.62 -1.07 -23.40
N VAL A 191 8.43 -2.12 -23.24
CA VAL A 191 9.48 -2.17 -22.20
C VAL A 191 10.50 -1.04 -22.37
N MET A 192 10.91 -0.76 -23.61
CA MET A 192 11.84 0.35 -23.88
C MET A 192 11.22 1.71 -23.56
N CYS A 193 9.94 1.90 -23.90
CA CYS A 193 9.19 3.11 -23.57
C CYS A 193 9.09 3.31 -22.04
N LEU A 194 8.71 2.27 -21.31
CA LEU A 194 8.62 2.31 -19.85
C LEU A 194 9.98 2.60 -19.20
N LYS A 195 11.07 2.04 -19.72
CA LYS A 195 12.44 2.39 -19.28
C LYS A 195 12.77 3.86 -19.50
N ALA A 196 12.45 4.40 -20.68
CA ALA A 196 12.72 5.81 -21.00
C ALA A 196 11.97 6.77 -20.05
N VAL A 197 10.85 6.32 -19.49
CA VAL A 197 10.01 7.10 -18.58
C VAL A 197 10.48 7.00 -17.11
N GLY A 198 11.40 6.09 -16.81
CA GLY A 198 12.01 5.92 -15.49
C GLY A 198 11.71 4.57 -14.80
N CYS A 199 11.11 3.61 -15.51
CA CYS A 199 10.95 2.26 -14.98
C CYS A 199 12.27 1.48 -15.00
N MET A 200 12.46 0.61 -14.03
CA MET A 200 13.54 -0.36 -13.99
C MET A 200 13.06 -1.72 -14.51
N THR A 201 13.98 -2.57 -14.94
CA THR A 201 13.66 -3.94 -15.34
C THR A 201 14.61 -4.92 -14.72
N GLU A 202 14.08 -6.06 -14.28
CA GLU A 202 14.87 -7.14 -13.73
C GLU A 202 14.43 -8.48 -14.30
N MET A 203 15.37 -9.41 -14.38
CA MET A 203 15.12 -10.78 -14.82
C MET A 203 14.81 -11.64 -13.59
N ILE A 204 13.56 -12.07 -13.43
CA ILE A 204 13.11 -12.82 -12.25
C ILE A 204 12.30 -14.03 -12.72
N ASN A 205 12.63 -15.24 -12.24
CA ASN A 205 12.02 -16.50 -12.67
C ASN A 205 11.94 -16.64 -14.20
N TRP A 206 13.02 -16.33 -14.90
CA TRP A 206 13.11 -16.42 -16.37
C TRP A 206 12.09 -15.53 -17.12
N LYS A 207 11.48 -14.55 -16.45
CA LYS A 207 10.68 -13.50 -17.05
C LYS A 207 11.29 -12.10 -16.82
N LEU A 208 11.33 -11.28 -17.86
CA LEU A 208 11.67 -9.85 -17.74
C LEU A 208 10.47 -9.13 -17.12
N ARG A 209 10.65 -8.57 -15.92
CA ARG A 209 9.61 -7.83 -15.18
C ARG A 209 9.98 -6.35 -15.13
N VAL A 210 8.98 -5.48 -15.13
CA VAL A 210 9.15 -4.02 -15.17
C VAL A 210 8.60 -3.41 -13.89
N PHE A 211 9.37 -2.52 -13.26
CA PHE A 211 9.03 -1.92 -11.98
C PHE A 211 9.17 -0.40 -11.99
N ILE A 212 8.34 0.27 -11.19
CA ILE A 212 8.51 1.68 -10.84
C ILE A 212 9.38 1.78 -9.59
N PRO A 213 10.37 2.69 -9.53
CA PRO A 213 11.16 2.92 -8.32
C PRO A 213 10.28 3.37 -7.17
N VAL A 214 10.42 2.72 -6.02
CA VAL A 214 9.73 3.08 -4.77
C VAL A 214 10.59 4.10 -4.01
N ASN A 215 10.79 5.27 -4.61
CA ASN A 215 11.50 6.42 -4.04
C ASN A 215 10.73 7.71 -4.36
N GLU A 216 11.36 8.87 -4.13
CA GLU A 216 10.75 10.19 -4.39
C GLU A 216 10.28 10.39 -5.85
N GLN A 217 10.76 9.59 -6.80
CA GLN A 217 10.38 9.67 -8.20
C GLN A 217 9.13 8.85 -8.55
N ALA A 218 8.64 8.00 -7.64
CA ALA A 218 7.54 7.06 -7.91
C ALA A 218 6.31 7.76 -8.50
N ILE A 219 5.88 8.84 -7.85
CA ILE A 219 4.68 9.61 -8.24
C ILE A 219 4.88 10.23 -9.63
N SER A 220 6.04 10.84 -9.90
CA SER A 220 6.37 11.43 -11.21
C SER A 220 6.40 10.39 -12.33
N VAL A 221 6.96 9.20 -12.07
CA VAL A 221 6.99 8.10 -13.05
C VAL A 221 5.57 7.59 -13.33
N ILE A 222 4.74 7.41 -12.30
CA ILE A 222 3.32 7.05 -12.47
C ILE A 222 2.59 8.08 -13.32
N GLU A 223 2.79 9.37 -13.06
CA GLU A 223 2.17 10.45 -13.83
C GLU A 223 2.60 10.42 -15.30
N LYS A 224 3.90 10.30 -15.58
CA LYS A 224 4.40 10.21 -16.95
C LYS A 224 3.82 9.00 -17.70
N ILE A 225 3.77 7.83 -17.06
CA ILE A 225 3.21 6.61 -17.68
C ILE A 225 1.74 6.82 -18.06
N ARG A 226 0.96 7.45 -17.18
CA ARG A 226 -0.46 7.72 -17.42
C ARG A 226 -0.69 8.72 -18.55
N ASN A 227 0.33 9.49 -18.92
CA ASN A 227 0.32 10.45 -20.03
C ASN A 227 0.90 9.88 -21.34
N LEU A 228 1.29 8.60 -21.40
CA LEU A 228 1.73 7.92 -22.64
C LEU A 228 0.57 7.47 -23.55
N ALA A 229 -0.62 8.03 -23.34
CA ALA A 229 -1.81 7.73 -24.13
C ALA A 229 -1.70 8.29 -25.56
#